data_AF-A0A3B9NUK8-F1
#
_entry.id   AF-A0A3B9NUK8-F1
#
_cell.length_a   1.000
_cell.length_b   1.000
_cell.length_c   1.000
_cell.angle_alpha   90.00
_cell.angle_beta   90.00
_cell.angle_gamma   90.00
#
_symmetry.space_group_name_H-M   'P 1'
#
loop_
_entity.id
_entity.type
_entity.pdbx_description
1 polymer ?
#
loop_
_entity_poly.entity_id
_entity_poly.type
_entity_poly.pdbx_seq_one_letter_code
_entity_poly.pdbx_strand_id
1 'polypeptide(L)'
;DLEVWLPGQNQYREISSCSNFKDFQARRLQARYRIEANAKPELVHTINGSGLAVGRTLVAVLENFQDDQGQVTVPDALRPYLGGKTKLLAQ
;
A
#
# COMPACT_ATOMS: atom_id res chain seq x y z
N ASP A 1 -7.86 -6.61 -4.53
CA ASP A 1 -6.47 -6.53 -4.05
C ASP A 1 -5.53 -6.15 -5.17
N LEU A 2 -4.34 -5.68 -4.81
CA LEU A 2 -3.19 -5.60 -5.67
C LEU A 2 -2.23 -6.71 -5.25
N GLU A 3 -1.71 -7.44 -6.21
CA GLU A 3 -0.74 -8.50 -5.99
C GLU A 3 0.55 -8.18 -6.73
N VAL A 4 1.67 -8.27 -6.02
CA VAL A 4 3.01 -8.02 -6.56
C VAL A 4 3.66 -9.35 -6.93
N TRP A 5 4.37 -9.37 -8.06
CA TRP A 5 5.14 -10.53 -8.48
C TRP A 5 6.36 -10.72 -7.56
N LEU A 6 6.55 -11.93 -7.06
CA LEU A 6 7.73 -12.32 -6.26
C LEU A 6 8.50 -13.43 -7.00
N PRO A 7 9.60 -13.11 -7.70
CA PRO A 7 10.33 -14.07 -8.53
C PRO A 7 10.90 -15.25 -7.73
N GLY A 8 11.35 -15.03 -6.49
CA GLY A 8 11.86 -16.11 -5.62
C GLY A 8 10.78 -17.12 -5.22
N GLN A 9 9.52 -16.72 -5.32
CA GLN A 9 8.37 -17.59 -5.03
C GLN A 9 7.58 -17.99 -6.27
N ASN A 10 7.94 -17.47 -7.45
CA ASN A 10 7.26 -17.71 -8.74
C ASN A 10 5.73 -17.52 -8.67
N GLN A 11 5.26 -16.49 -7.98
CA GLN A 11 3.83 -16.23 -7.80
C GLN A 11 3.54 -14.76 -7.47
N TYR A 12 2.30 -14.37 -7.69
CA TYR A 12 1.76 -13.09 -7.20
C TYR A 12 1.36 -13.22 -5.72
N ARG A 13 1.72 -12.22 -4.91
CA ARG A 13 1.35 -12.12 -3.50
C ARG A 13 0.69 -10.78 -3.22
N GLU A 14 -0.38 -10.80 -2.44
CA GLU A 14 -1.09 -9.59 -2.04
C GLU A 14 -0.14 -8.55 -1.41
N ILE A 15 -0.16 -7.31 -1.91
CA ILE A 15 0.59 -6.17 -1.36
C ILE A 15 -0.33 -5.04 -0.87
N SER A 16 -1.59 -5.04 -1.31
CA SER A 16 -2.61 -4.10 -0.87
C SER A 16 -4.01 -4.66 -1.06
N SER A 17 -4.91 -4.29 -0.15
CA SER A 17 -6.35 -4.44 -0.33
C SER A 17 -7.01 -3.07 -0.24
N CYS A 18 -7.97 -2.83 -1.14
CA CYS A 18 -8.76 -1.61 -1.23
C CYS A 18 -10.25 -1.97 -1.23
N SER A 19 -11.02 -1.36 -0.33
CA SER A 19 -12.40 -1.73 -0.08
C SER A 19 -13.30 -0.50 0.07
N ASN A 20 -14.52 -0.60 -0.47
CA ASN A 20 -15.60 0.35 -0.23
C ASN A 20 -16.63 -0.30 0.71
N PHE A 21 -16.71 0.20 1.94
CA PHE A 21 -17.61 -0.32 2.97
C PHE A 21 -19.00 0.30 2.91
N LYS A 22 -19.21 1.28 2.01
CA LYS A 22 -20.39 2.14 1.99
C LYS A 22 -20.62 2.65 3.42
N ASP A 23 -21.82 2.47 3.94
CA ASP A 23 -22.21 2.90 5.28
C ASP A 23 -22.00 1.85 6.40
N PHE A 24 -21.41 0.68 6.11
CA PHE A 24 -21.32 -0.42 7.09
C PHE A 24 -20.60 -0.02 8.39
N GLN A 25 -19.44 0.63 8.25
CA GLN A 25 -18.66 1.13 9.39
C GLN A 25 -19.32 2.38 9.98
N ALA A 26 -19.83 3.29 9.13
CA ALA A 26 -20.50 4.50 9.56
C ALA A 26 -21.74 4.24 10.43
N ARG A 27 -22.53 3.18 10.13
CA ARG A 27 -23.64 2.73 10.99
C ARG A 27 -23.18 2.39 12.42
N ARG A 28 -22.00 1.79 12.58
CA ARG A 28 -21.46 1.37 13.88
C ARG A 28 -20.82 2.53 14.64
N LEU A 29 -20.11 3.39 13.93
CA LEU A 29 -19.45 4.58 14.49
C LEU A 29 -20.40 5.75 14.69
N GLN A 30 -21.63 5.68 14.15
CA GLN A 30 -22.59 6.78 14.13
C GLN A 30 -22.07 8.02 13.37
N ALA A 31 -21.15 7.81 12.43
CA ALA A 31 -20.55 8.86 11.60
C ALA A 31 -21.53 9.34 10.53
N ARG A 32 -21.86 10.63 10.55
CA ARG A 32 -22.91 11.24 9.74
C ARG A 32 -22.46 12.57 9.17
N TYR A 33 -23.08 12.96 8.05
CA TYR A 33 -22.96 14.29 7.47
C TYR A 33 -24.36 14.88 7.23
N ARG A 34 -24.41 16.18 6.96
CA ARG A 34 -25.62 16.89 6.50
C ARG A 34 -25.24 17.75 5.30
N ILE A 35 -26.10 17.81 4.29
CA ILE A 35 -25.91 18.70 3.13
C ILE A 35 -26.17 20.16 3.55
N GLU A 36 -27.20 20.37 4.37
CA GLU A 36 -27.55 21.67 4.94
C GLU A 36 -27.73 21.55 6.47
N ALA A 37 -27.62 22.65 7.21
CA ALA A 37 -27.68 22.63 8.68
C ALA A 37 -28.96 21.98 9.24
N ASN A 38 -30.09 22.20 8.56
CA ASN A 38 -31.41 21.71 8.95
C ASN A 38 -31.80 20.38 8.27
N ALA A 39 -30.96 19.83 7.39
CA ALA A 39 -31.25 18.57 6.72
C ALA A 39 -31.14 17.38 7.67
N LYS A 40 -31.89 16.32 7.38
CA LYS A 40 -31.77 15.03 8.09
C LYS A 40 -30.35 14.50 7.93
N PRO A 41 -29.66 14.09 9.01
CA PRO A 41 -28.34 13.48 8.91
C PRO A 41 -28.35 12.18 8.10
N GLU A 42 -27.38 12.05 7.21
CA GLU A 42 -27.12 10.85 6.41
C GLU A 42 -25.80 10.21 6.83
N LEU A 43 -25.68 8.90 6.63
CA LEU A 43 -24.44 8.19 6.95
C LEU A 43 -23.40 8.47 5.88
N VAL A 44 -22.16 8.73 6.30
CA VAL A 44 -21.05 8.82 5.35
C VAL A 44 -20.72 7.44 4.77
N HIS A 45 -20.19 7.42 3.55
CA HIS A 45 -19.52 6.24 3.04
C HIS A 45 -18.06 6.22 3.49
N THR A 46 -17.56 5.03 3.76
CA THR A 46 -16.18 4.80 4.21
C THR A 46 -15.46 3.89 3.22
N ILE A 47 -14.22 4.24 2.91
CA ILE A 47 -13.32 3.45 2.08
C ILE A 47 -12.00 3.31 2.82
N ASN A 48 -11.24 2.26 2.54
CA ASN A 48 -9.83 2.19 2.89
C ASN A 48 -9.03 1.48 1.80
N GLY A 49 -7.73 1.71 1.82
CA GLY A 49 -6.78 1.07 0.92
C GLY A 49 -5.38 1.13 1.50
N SER A 50 -4.62 0.05 1.38
CA SER A 50 -3.21 0.07 1.76
C SER A 50 -2.40 0.82 0.70
N GLY A 51 -1.47 1.69 1.10
CA GLY A 51 -0.69 2.52 0.16
C GLY A 51 0.80 2.66 0.47
N LEU A 52 1.56 1.60 0.77
CA LEU A 52 1.33 0.16 0.71
C LEU A 52 1.78 -0.47 2.04
N ALA A 53 1.63 -1.78 2.22
CA ALA A 53 2.18 -2.48 3.39
C ALA A 53 3.72 -2.54 3.33
N VAL A 54 4.41 -1.68 4.10
CA VAL A 54 5.87 -1.46 4.04
C VAL A 54 6.68 -2.75 4.05
N GLY A 55 6.38 -3.70 4.95
CA GLY A 55 7.10 -4.97 5.03
C GLY A 55 6.99 -5.82 3.75
N ARG A 56 5.80 -5.87 3.13
CA ARG A 56 5.59 -6.59 1.87
C ARG A 56 6.25 -5.86 0.69
N THR A 57 6.18 -4.53 0.69
CA THR A 57 6.87 -3.69 -0.31
C THR A 57 8.38 -3.86 -0.24
N LEU A 58 8.97 -3.98 0.96
CA LEU A 58 10.40 -4.23 1.11
C LEU A 58 10.80 -5.56 0.47
N VAL A 59 10.09 -6.65 0.78
CA VAL A 59 10.34 -7.97 0.14
C VAL A 59 10.24 -7.88 -1.37
N ALA A 60 9.21 -7.20 -1.89
CA ALA A 60 9.04 -7.02 -3.34
C ALA A 60 10.20 -6.24 -3.98
N VAL A 61 10.70 -5.19 -3.33
CA VAL A 61 11.87 -4.42 -3.81
C VAL A 61 13.12 -5.30 -3.78
N LEU A 62 13.37 -6.02 -2.68
CA LEU A 62 14.53 -6.91 -2.58
C LEU A 62 14.51 -7.98 -3.67
N GLU A 63 13.38 -8.66 -3.87
CA GLU A 63 13.30 -9.77 -4.83
C GLU A 63 13.36 -9.30 -6.30
N ASN A 64 12.72 -8.18 -6.64
CA ASN A 64 12.63 -7.72 -8.03
C ASN A 64 13.82 -6.86 -8.48
N PHE A 65 14.60 -6.31 -7.54
CA PHE A 65 15.73 -5.42 -7.86
C PHE A 65 17.09 -6.01 -7.47
N GLN A 66 17.15 -7.25 -6.97
CA GLN A 66 18.42 -7.95 -6.79
C GLN A 66 19.05 -8.36 -8.13
N ASP A 67 20.37 -8.32 -8.20
CA ASP A 67 21.16 -8.95 -9.26
C ASP A 67 21.70 -10.33 -8.83
N ASP A 68 22.39 -11.01 -9.73
CA ASP A 68 23.01 -12.33 -9.50
C ASP A 68 24.13 -12.30 -8.45
N GLN A 69 24.63 -11.11 -8.12
CA GLN A 69 25.64 -10.86 -7.08
C GLN A 69 24.99 -10.44 -5.75
N GLY A 70 23.65 -10.45 -5.64
CA GLY A 70 22.91 -10.09 -4.43
C GLY A 70 22.87 -8.59 -4.14
N GLN A 71 23.25 -7.73 -5.08
CA GLN A 71 23.10 -6.29 -4.91
C GLN A 71 21.68 -5.88 -5.28
N VAL A 72 21.06 -5.03 -4.46
CA VAL A 72 19.71 -4.51 -4.73
C VAL A 72 19.82 -3.12 -5.32
N THR A 73 19.34 -2.96 -6.56
CA THR A 73 19.21 -1.66 -7.20
C THR A 73 18.10 -0.85 -6.52
N VAL A 74 18.42 0.35 -6.06
CA VAL A 74 17.44 1.22 -5.40
C VAL A 74 16.52 1.84 -6.47
N PRO A 75 15.19 1.64 -6.37
CA PRO A 75 14.23 2.30 -7.26
C PRO A 75 14.42 3.82 -7.26
N ASP A 76 14.35 4.45 -8.44
CA ASP A 76 14.61 5.89 -8.62
C ASP A 76 13.85 6.77 -7.61
N ALA A 77 12.57 6.45 -7.39
CA ALA A 77 11.70 7.18 -6.47
C ALA A 77 12.14 7.12 -4.99
N LEU A 78 12.93 6.12 -4.58
CA LEU A 78 13.41 5.96 -3.21
C LEU A 78 14.77 6.64 -2.97
N ARG A 79 15.52 6.96 -4.03
CA ARG A 79 16.88 7.51 -3.91
C ARG A 79 16.97 8.81 -3.09
N PRO A 80 16.05 9.79 -3.22
CA PRO A 80 16.08 11.00 -2.40
C PRO A 80 15.98 10.73 -0.90
N TYR A 81 15.28 9.66 -0.52
CA TYR A 81 15.09 9.24 0.88
C TYR A 81 16.28 8.42 1.42
N LEU A 82 17.18 7.98 0.54
CA LEU A 82 18.35 7.15 0.86
C LEU A 82 19.68 7.87 0.59
N GLY A 83 19.67 9.20 0.61
CA GLY A 83 20.88 10.01 0.40
C GLY A 83 21.50 9.84 -1.00
N GLY A 84 20.67 9.60 -2.01
CA GLY A 84 21.13 9.41 -3.40
C GLY A 84 21.71 8.03 -3.70
N LYS A 85 21.67 7.08 -2.77
CA LYS A 85 22.16 5.70 -3.01
C LYS A 85 21.40 5.07 -4.17
N THR A 86 22.14 4.48 -5.09
CA THR A 86 21.61 3.76 -6.25
C THR A 86 21.62 2.23 -6.08
N LYS A 87 22.40 1.72 -5.12
CA LYS A 87 22.51 0.30 -4.80
C LYS A 87 22.64 0.07 -3.29
N LEU A 88 22.18 -1.09 -2.84
CA LEU A 88 22.38 -1.65 -1.50
C LEU A 88 23.11 -2.99 -1.64
N LEU A 89 24.07 -3.26 -0.75
CA LEU A 89 24.71 -4.57 -0.65
C LEU A 89 23.89 -5.43 0.30
N ALA A 90 23.47 -6.62 -0.15
CA ALA A 90 23.13 -7.68 0.80
C ALA A 90 24.44 -8.11 1.46
N GLN A 91 24.54 -7.96 2.78
CA GLN A 91 25.63 -8.52 3.58
C GLN A 91 25.35 -9.99 3.86
#